data_AF-A0A9W3ZTG0-F1
#
_entry.id   AF-A0A9W3ZTG0-F1
#
_cell.length_a   1.000
_cell.length_b   1.000
_cell.length_c   1.000
_cell.angle_alpha   90.00
_cell.angle_beta   90.00
_cell.angle_gamma   90.00
#
_symmetry.space_group_name_H-M   'P 1'
#
loop_
_entity.id
_entity.type
_entity.pdbx_description
1 polymer ?
#
loop_
_entity_poly.entity_id
_entity_poly.type
_entity_poly.pdbx_seq_one_letter_code
_entity_poly.pdbx_strand_id
1 'polypeptide(L)'
;MNFYIASGFQNKHLVRSVANELKHAGWHHTYDWTKNEKAANEEQLREIGQAEQNAVKEADVFLLILDGGNGSHTEFGMAIALEKTIYVYHAGSPLQTTFYHLPEINIFEGDVAEFASYVMNHMK
;
A
#
# COMPACT_ATOMS: atom_id res chain seq x y z
N MET A 1 -1.71 -14.73 -4.02
CA MET A 1 -1.93 -13.30 -4.27
C MET A 1 -0.71 -12.55 -3.75
N ASN A 2 -0.02 -11.86 -4.64
CA ASN A 2 1.05 -10.94 -4.30
C ASN A 2 0.44 -9.59 -3.94
N PHE A 3 0.87 -8.99 -2.84
CA PHE A 3 0.40 -7.68 -2.43
C PHE A 3 1.54 -6.76 -2.03
N TYR A 4 1.30 -5.46 -2.16
CA TYR A 4 2.16 -4.40 -1.67
C TYR A 4 1.34 -3.39 -0.85
N ILE A 5 1.88 -2.92 0.27
CA ILE A 5 1.22 -1.90 1.11
C ILE A 5 2.08 -0.64 1.14
N ALA A 6 1.58 0.44 0.52
CA ALA A 6 2.16 1.77 0.59
C ALA A 6 1.56 2.57 1.75
N SER A 7 2.38 3.35 2.46
CA SER A 7 1.93 4.30 3.49
C SER A 7 3.02 5.27 3.91
N GLY A 8 2.72 6.20 4.80
CA GLY A 8 3.72 7.02 5.49
C GLY A 8 4.46 6.25 6.60
N PHE A 9 5.70 6.66 6.91
CA PHE A 9 6.54 6.04 7.94
C PHE A 9 5.87 5.96 9.33
N GLN A 10 4.99 6.91 9.66
CA GLN A 10 4.23 6.93 10.91
C GLN A 10 3.27 5.73 11.04
N ASN A 11 2.85 5.14 9.92
CA ASN A 11 1.89 4.05 9.86
C ASN A 11 2.54 2.66 9.82
N LYS A 12 3.86 2.52 10.06
CA LYS A 12 4.56 1.22 10.07
C LYS A 12 3.84 0.15 10.91
N HIS A 13 3.26 0.54 12.05
CA HIS A 13 2.52 -0.37 12.92
C HIS A 13 1.23 -0.88 12.26
N LEU A 14 0.46 0.00 11.60
CA LEU A 14 -0.74 -0.36 10.84
C LEU A 14 -0.42 -1.27 9.66
N VAL A 15 0.60 -0.91 8.87
CA VAL A 15 1.08 -1.70 7.73
C VAL A 15 1.45 -3.12 8.18
N ARG A 16 2.18 -3.25 9.29
CA ARG A 16 2.54 -4.57 9.84
C ARG A 16 1.31 -5.36 10.29
N SER A 17 0.32 -4.72 10.91
CA SER A 17 -0.93 -5.39 11.32
C SER A 17 -1.66 -5.96 10.12
N VAL A 18 -1.97 -5.10 9.13
CA VAL A 18 -2.68 -5.48 7.90
C VAL A 18 -1.88 -6.53 7.11
N ALA A 19 -0.57 -6.33 6.94
CA ALA A 19 0.28 -7.29 6.23
C ALA A 19 0.31 -8.66 6.93
N ASN A 20 0.29 -8.68 8.27
CA ASN A 20 0.25 -9.94 9.01
C ASN A 20 -1.06 -10.67 8.73
N GLU A 21 -2.21 -10.01 8.78
CA GLU A 21 -3.49 -10.65 8.47
C GLU A 21 -3.53 -11.24 7.05
N LEU A 22 -3.10 -10.47 6.05
CA LEU A 22 -3.01 -10.96 4.66
C LEU A 22 -2.05 -12.15 4.52
N LYS A 23 -0.89 -12.11 5.18
CA LYS A 23 0.05 -13.25 5.20
C LYS A 23 -0.53 -14.48 5.88
N HIS A 24 -1.30 -14.34 6.96
CA HIS A 24 -1.98 -15.47 7.61
C HIS A 24 -3.02 -16.12 6.68
N ALA A 25 -3.61 -15.35 5.77
CA ALA A 25 -4.48 -15.85 4.70
C ALA A 25 -3.71 -16.46 3.51
N GLY A 26 -2.38 -16.59 3.59
CA GLY A 26 -1.54 -17.20 2.57
C GLY A 26 -1.10 -16.24 1.46
N TRP A 27 -1.28 -14.93 1.61
CA TRP A 27 -0.82 -13.95 0.63
C TRP A 27 0.66 -13.64 0.81
N HIS A 28 1.30 -13.21 -0.28
CA HIS A 28 2.74 -12.90 -0.30
C HIS A 28 2.97 -11.39 -0.35
N HIS A 29 3.69 -10.86 0.63
CA HIS A 29 4.08 -9.45 0.67
C HIS A 29 5.32 -9.26 -0.20
N THR A 30 5.17 -8.59 -1.35
CA THR A 30 6.26 -8.46 -2.35
C THR A 30 7.47 -7.72 -1.80
N TYR A 31 7.24 -6.75 -0.90
CA TYR A 31 8.32 -6.07 -0.19
C TYR A 31 7.84 -5.44 1.11
N ASP A 32 8.54 -5.71 2.21
CA ASP A 32 8.23 -5.16 3.54
C ASP A 32 9.16 -3.99 3.90
N TRP A 33 8.86 -2.82 3.34
CA TRP A 33 9.62 -1.58 3.60
C TRP A 33 9.59 -1.17 5.08
N THR A 34 8.67 -1.70 5.89
CA THR A 34 8.59 -1.34 7.31
C THR A 34 9.83 -1.78 8.09
N LYS A 35 10.60 -2.72 7.54
CA LYS A 35 11.89 -3.18 8.06
C LYS A 35 13.05 -2.24 7.76
N ASN A 36 12.87 -1.29 6.85
CA ASN A 36 13.92 -0.36 6.44
C ASN A 36 14.07 0.77 7.45
N GLU A 37 15.32 1.18 7.66
CA GLU A 37 15.66 2.48 8.22
C GLU A 37 15.57 3.57 7.16
N LYS A 38 15.59 4.85 7.58
CA LYS A 38 15.69 5.95 6.63
C LYS A 38 17.01 5.85 5.85
N ALA A 39 16.94 6.00 4.54
CA ALA A 39 18.11 6.06 3.68
C ALA A 39 19.04 7.21 4.10
N ALA A 40 20.35 6.95 4.13
CA ALA A 40 21.38 7.90 4.52
C ALA A 40 22.13 8.52 3.34
N ASN A 41 22.04 7.92 2.15
CA ASN A 41 22.74 8.38 0.95
C ASN A 41 21.97 8.03 -0.34
N GLU A 42 22.46 8.56 -1.47
CA GLU A 42 21.84 8.40 -2.80
C GLU A 42 21.81 6.95 -3.29
N GLU A 43 22.83 6.15 -2.99
CA GLU A 43 22.89 4.74 -3.37
C GLU A 43 21.80 3.94 -2.68
N GLN A 44 21.62 4.14 -1.37
CA GLN A 44 20.53 3.52 -0.60
C GLN A 44 19.15 3.98 -1.10
N LEU A 45 19.00 5.27 -1.42
CA LEU A 45 17.75 5.77 -2.01
C LEU A 45 17.43 5.08 -3.34
N ARG A 46 18.44 4.88 -4.19
CA ARG A 46 18.28 4.18 -5.47
C ARG A 46 17.92 2.71 -5.28
N GLU A 47 18.58 2.01 -4.36
CA GLU A 47 18.31 0.60 -4.06
C GLU A 47 16.89 0.40 -3.51
N ILE A 48 16.50 1.23 -2.53
CA ILE A 48 15.15 1.18 -1.95
C ILE A 48 14.10 1.50 -3.03
N GLY A 49 14.29 2.57 -3.79
CA GLY A 49 13.36 2.93 -4.87
C GLY A 49 13.22 1.85 -5.94
N GLN A 50 14.32 1.14 -6.27
CA GLN A 50 14.27 0.03 -7.23
C GLN A 50 13.52 -1.18 -6.66
N ALA A 51 13.71 -1.48 -5.36
CA ALA A 51 13.01 -2.55 -4.68
C ALA A 51 11.51 -2.26 -4.57
N GLU A 52 11.13 -1.05 -4.15
CA GLU A 52 9.73 -0.60 -4.06
C GLU A 52 9.05 -0.60 -5.44
N GLN A 53 9.72 -0.10 -6.48
CA GLN A 53 9.22 -0.15 -7.85
C GLN A 53 8.94 -1.59 -8.31
N ASN A 54 9.88 -2.52 -8.08
CA ASN A 54 9.72 -3.91 -8.48
C ASN A 54 8.60 -4.59 -7.68
N ALA A 55 8.50 -4.29 -6.38
CA ALA A 55 7.46 -4.81 -5.52
C ALA A 55 6.04 -4.39 -5.94
N VAL A 56 5.88 -3.14 -6.39
CA VAL A 56 4.61 -2.66 -6.97
C VAL A 56 4.33 -3.38 -8.30
N LYS A 57 5.33 -3.56 -9.16
CA LYS A 57 5.16 -4.30 -10.43
C LYS A 57 4.75 -5.76 -10.23
N GLU A 58 5.31 -6.43 -9.24
CA GLU A 58 5.07 -7.85 -8.93
C GLU A 58 3.78 -8.09 -8.14
N ALA A 59 3.21 -7.04 -7.52
CA ALA A 59 1.97 -7.13 -6.77
C ALA A 59 0.77 -7.32 -7.72
N ASP A 60 -0.17 -8.17 -7.32
CA ASP A 60 -1.50 -8.27 -7.91
C ASP A 60 -2.43 -7.21 -7.30
N VAL A 61 -2.28 -6.98 -5.99
CA VAL A 61 -3.09 -6.04 -5.18
C VAL A 61 -2.20 -4.98 -4.55
N PHE A 62 -2.55 -3.72 -4.75
CA PHE A 62 -1.91 -2.57 -4.12
C PHE A 62 -2.82 -2.00 -3.04
N LEU A 63 -2.28 -1.84 -1.83
CA LEU A 63 -2.99 -1.25 -0.70
C LEU A 63 -2.33 0.08 -0.34
N LEU A 64 -3.12 1.14 -0.17
CA LEU A 64 -2.65 2.43 0.36
C LEU A 64 -3.30 2.68 1.71
N ILE A 65 -2.48 2.88 2.75
CA ILE A 65 -2.97 3.30 4.07
C ILE A 65 -2.68 4.80 4.22
N LEU A 66 -3.73 5.61 4.35
CA LEU A 66 -3.61 7.05 4.59
C LEU A 66 -3.49 7.37 6.10
N ASP A 67 -2.81 8.44 6.49
CA ASP A 67 -2.15 9.43 5.60
C ASP A 67 -0.83 8.90 5.00
N GLY A 68 -0.66 9.12 3.69
CA GLY A 68 0.55 8.76 2.93
C GLY A 68 1.58 9.88 2.88
N GLY A 69 2.71 9.64 2.20
CA GLY A 69 3.74 10.64 1.87
C GLY A 69 4.05 10.66 0.37
N ASN A 70 5.04 11.46 -0.06
CA ASN A 70 5.39 11.58 -1.47
C ASN A 70 5.69 10.21 -2.13
N GLY A 71 6.48 9.37 -1.47
CA GLY A 71 6.79 8.02 -1.96
C GLY A 71 5.54 7.17 -2.18
N SER A 72 4.66 7.07 -1.18
CA SER A 72 3.43 6.27 -1.29
C SER A 72 2.48 6.76 -2.39
N HIS A 73 2.47 8.06 -2.69
CA HIS A 73 1.67 8.60 -3.79
C HIS A 73 2.32 8.38 -5.16
N THR A 74 3.66 8.37 -5.25
CA THR A 74 4.38 7.92 -6.45
C THR A 74 4.07 6.45 -6.73
N GLU A 75 4.10 5.60 -5.71
CA GLU A 75 3.72 4.19 -5.81
C GLU A 75 2.25 4.01 -6.20
N PHE A 76 1.35 4.80 -5.62
CA PHE A 76 -0.08 4.80 -5.98
C PHE A 76 -0.30 5.17 -7.45
N GLY A 77 0.36 6.21 -7.94
CA GLY A 77 0.32 6.57 -9.37
C GLY A 77 0.85 5.46 -10.27
N MET A 78 1.90 4.75 -9.84
CA MET A 78 2.44 3.59 -10.54
C MET A 78 1.45 2.42 -10.55
N ALA A 79 0.78 2.15 -9.42
CA ALA A 79 -0.22 1.09 -9.31
C ALA A 79 -1.42 1.36 -10.24
N ILE A 80 -1.87 2.62 -10.35
CA ILE A 80 -2.90 3.05 -11.31
C ILE A 80 -2.44 2.77 -12.74
N ALA A 81 -1.24 3.26 -13.09
CA ALA A 81 -0.70 3.11 -14.45
C ALA A 81 -0.44 1.65 -14.86
N LEU A 82 -0.23 0.76 -13.89
CA LEU A 82 -0.06 -0.68 -14.08
C LEU A 82 -1.36 -1.47 -13.91
N GLU A 83 -2.50 -0.78 -13.80
CA GLU A 83 -3.84 -1.38 -13.68
C GLU A 83 -3.94 -2.42 -12.56
N LYS A 84 -3.28 -2.14 -11.43
CA LYS A 84 -3.35 -3.02 -10.25
C LYS A 84 -4.74 -2.97 -9.63
N THR A 85 -5.12 -4.03 -8.91
CA THR A 85 -6.30 -3.94 -8.05
C THR A 85 -5.94 -3.08 -6.84
N ILE A 86 -6.64 -1.96 -6.65
CA ILE A 86 -6.26 -0.95 -5.65
C ILE A 86 -7.30 -0.82 -4.55
N TYR A 87 -6.84 -0.85 -3.31
CA TYR A 87 -7.63 -0.56 -2.12
C TYR A 87 -6.98 0.56 -1.30
N VAL A 88 -7.76 1.53 -0.86
CA VAL A 88 -7.28 2.66 -0.06
C VAL A 88 -8.02 2.70 1.27
N TYR A 89 -7.28 2.66 2.37
CA TYR A 89 -7.77 2.90 3.71
C TYR A 89 -7.61 4.38 4.09
N HIS A 90 -8.63 4.98 4.69
CA HIS A 90 -8.51 6.25 5.41
C HIS A 90 -9.38 6.26 6.67
N ALA A 91 -8.99 7.06 7.66
CA ALA A 91 -9.69 7.19 8.94
C ALA A 91 -10.78 8.29 8.94
N GLY A 92 -11.40 8.57 7.79
CA GLY A 92 -12.43 9.61 7.65
C GLY A 92 -11.93 11.03 7.34
N SER A 93 -10.63 11.21 7.06
CA SER A 93 -10.14 12.49 6.53
C SER A 93 -10.66 12.73 5.10
N PRO A 94 -11.00 13.98 4.71
CA PRO A 94 -11.46 14.29 3.36
C PRO A 94 -10.42 13.93 2.28
N LEU A 95 -10.84 13.16 1.29
CA LEU A 95 -10.00 12.75 0.16
C LEU A 95 -9.97 13.83 -0.93
N GLN A 96 -9.02 14.76 -0.84
CA GLN A 96 -8.94 15.91 -1.76
C GLN A 96 -8.24 15.62 -3.10
N THR A 97 -7.39 14.59 -3.18
CA THR A 97 -6.69 14.25 -4.42
C THR A 97 -7.65 13.66 -5.45
N THR A 98 -7.64 14.19 -6.67
CA THR A 98 -8.54 13.76 -7.76
C THR A 98 -8.42 12.27 -8.09
N PHE A 99 -7.22 11.70 -7.99
CA PHE A 99 -6.96 10.29 -8.29
C PHE A 99 -7.62 9.30 -7.32
N TYR A 100 -8.06 9.73 -6.13
CA TYR A 100 -8.82 8.87 -5.22
C TYR A 100 -10.26 8.60 -5.70
N HIS A 101 -10.74 9.40 -6.65
CA HIS A 101 -12.12 9.34 -7.15
C HIS A 101 -12.23 8.60 -8.50
N LEU A 102 -11.14 7.97 -8.95
CA LEU A 102 -11.16 7.10 -10.11
C LEU A 102 -12.01 5.85 -9.82
N PRO A 103 -12.82 5.35 -10.78
CA PRO A 103 -13.77 4.25 -10.53
C PRO A 103 -13.11 2.92 -10.15
N GLU A 104 -11.86 2.72 -10.52
CA GLU A 104 -11.05 1.54 -10.17
C GLU A 104 -10.50 1.55 -8.74
N ILE A 105 -10.65 2.67 -8.01
CA ILE A 105 -10.11 2.82 -6.66
C ILE A 105 -11.16 2.42 -5.63
N ASN A 106 -10.88 1.35 -4.88
CA ASN A 106 -11.77 0.87 -3.83
C ASN A 106 -11.43 1.56 -2.51
N ILE A 107 -12.23 2.56 -2.14
CA ILE A 107 -12.09 3.27 -0.85
C ILE A 107 -12.72 2.45 0.27
N PHE A 108 -12.01 2.36 1.39
CA PHE A 108 -12.49 1.83 2.66
C PHE A 108 -12.31 2.87 3.75
N GLU A 109 -13.44 3.27 4.35
CA GLU A 109 -13.51 4.15 5.52
C GLU A 109 -14.00 3.33 6.71
N GLY A 110 -13.21 3.26 7.79
CA GLY A 110 -13.57 2.45 8.95
C GLY A 110 -12.41 2.20 9.89
N ASP A 111 -12.49 1.12 10.67
CA ASP A 111 -11.39 0.66 11.50
C ASP A 111 -10.35 -0.07 10.65
N VAL A 112 -9.07 0.28 10.81
CA VAL A 112 -7.95 -0.37 10.13
C VAL A 112 -7.88 -1.87 10.41
N ALA A 113 -8.37 -2.32 11.57
CA ALA A 113 -8.45 -3.74 11.93
C ALA A 113 -9.40 -4.53 11.01
N GLU A 114 -10.34 -3.86 10.35
CA GLU A 114 -11.27 -4.50 9.41
C GLU A 114 -10.76 -4.44 7.97
N PHE A 115 -9.72 -3.64 7.69
CA PHE A 115 -9.28 -3.35 6.33
C PHE A 115 -8.78 -4.59 5.59
N ALA A 116 -7.96 -5.44 6.22
CA ALA A 116 -7.48 -6.67 5.57
C ALA A 116 -8.65 -7.62 5.24
N SER A 117 -9.59 -7.76 6.18
CA SER A 117 -10.80 -8.57 5.99
C SER A 117 -11.69 -8.02 4.87
N TYR A 118 -11.84 -6.70 4.80
CA TYR A 118 -12.54 -6.03 3.71
C TYR A 118 -11.91 -6.38 2.35
N VAL A 119 -10.59 -6.21 2.22
CA VAL A 119 -9.85 -6.52 0.98
C VAL A 119 -10.03 -7.98 0.58
N MET A 120 -9.87 -8.93 1.51
CA MET A 120 -10.01 -10.35 1.22
C MET A 120 -11.43 -10.73 0.76
N ASN A 121 -12.46 -10.07 1.28
CA ASN A 121 -13.85 -10.36 0.93
C ASN A 121 -14.26 -9.81 -0.43
N HIS A 122 -13.65 -8.70 -0.88
CA HIS A 122 -13.96 -8.05 -2.15
C HIS A 122 -13.09 -8.53 -3.32
N MET A 123 -12.10 -9.39 -3.05
CA MET A 123 -11.25 -10.04 -4.05
C MET A 123 -11.81 -11.39 -4.58
N LYS A 124 -13.07 -11.72 -4.25
CA LYS A 124 -13.73 -12.97 -4.65
C LYS A 124 -14.30 -12.91 -6.07
#